data_AF-A0A3A2I2W7-F1
#
_entry.id   AF-A0A3A2I2W7-F1
#
_cell.length_a   1.000
_cell.length_b   1.000
_cell.length_c   1.000
_cell.angle_alpha   90.00
_cell.angle_beta   90.00
_cell.angle_gamma   90.00
#
_symmetry.space_group_name_H-M   'P 1'
#
loop_
_entity.id
_entity.type
_entity.pdbx_description
1 polymer ?
#
loop_
_entity_poly.entity_id
_entity_poly.type
_entity_poly.pdbx_seq_one_letter_code
_entity_poly.pdbx_strand_id
1 'polypeptide(L)'
;MSNLIEVNPNNSAIKFFSVGNVRFVAYDNLNAYKIVFRSCESCVHISQSNFVKPDELEHSVSVWGSNTTDLFPVLSSAQLDLTVSFHSFDAYLQVCELFNMIPDFEVVRSCARSSLDDLGAE
;
A
#
# COMPACT_ATOMS: atom_id res chain seq x y z
N MET A 1 20.63 -14.41 22.24
CA MET A 1 21.11 -13.03 22.07
C MET A 1 20.17 -12.36 21.08
N SER A 2 19.32 -11.43 21.53
CA SER A 2 18.42 -10.69 20.65
C SER A 2 19.17 -9.49 20.12
N ASN A 3 19.65 -9.54 18.88
CA ASN A 3 20.16 -8.37 18.19
C ASN A 3 18.96 -7.53 17.76
N LEU A 4 18.41 -6.78 18.71
CA LEU A 4 17.51 -5.66 18.41
C LEU A 4 18.35 -4.63 17.67
N ILE A 5 18.28 -4.67 16.34
CA ILE A 5 18.77 -3.57 15.51
C ILE A 5 17.84 -2.40 15.84
N GLU A 6 18.30 -1.48 16.70
CA GLU A 6 17.69 -0.16 16.83
C GLU A 6 17.86 0.56 15.49
N VAL A 7 16.86 0.41 14.64
CA VAL A 7 16.78 1.11 13.38
C VAL A 7 16.54 2.58 13.73
N ASN A 8 17.58 3.42 13.59
CA ASN A 8 17.48 4.87 13.77
C ASN A 8 16.36 5.39 12.84
N PRO A 9 15.23 5.90 13.40
CA PRO A 9 14.10 6.35 12.59
C PRO A 9 14.41 7.60 11.77
N ASN A 10 15.51 8.31 12.07
CA ASN A 10 15.99 9.47 11.33
C ASN A 10 17.03 9.12 10.26
N ASN A 11 17.22 7.84 9.96
CA ASN A 11 18.10 7.43 8.87
C ASN A 11 17.46 7.85 7.54
N SER A 12 18.13 8.74 6.80
CA SER A 12 17.65 9.25 5.50
C SER A 12 17.53 8.16 4.44
N ALA A 13 18.12 6.97 4.65
CA ALA A 13 17.95 5.80 3.80
C ALA A 13 16.63 5.05 4.04
N ILE A 14 15.82 5.46 5.02
CA ILE A 14 14.52 4.86 5.32
C ILE A 14 13.43 5.83 4.94
N LYS A 15 12.62 5.46 3.95
CA LYS A 15 11.45 6.21 3.54
C LYS A 15 10.20 5.43 3.94
N PHE A 16 9.13 6.14 4.30
CA PHE A 16 7.88 5.48 4.65
C PHE A 16 6.66 6.32 4.25
N PHE A 17 5.58 5.61 3.97
CA PHE A 17 4.26 6.16 3.70
C PHE A 17 3.24 5.40 4.54
N SER A 18 2.28 6.09 5.17
CA SER A 18 1.26 5.46 6.02
C SER A 18 -0.13 5.74 5.47
N VAL A 19 -0.95 4.69 5.35
CA VAL A 19 -2.35 4.77 4.94
C VAL A 19 -3.19 4.07 6.00
N GLY A 20 -3.88 4.86 6.83
CA GLY A 20 -4.65 4.35 7.96
C GLY A 20 -3.78 3.52 8.90
N ASN A 21 -4.09 2.23 8.98
CA ASN A 21 -3.42 1.28 9.85
C ASN A 21 -2.29 0.49 9.15
N VAL A 22 -2.02 0.78 7.88
CA VAL A 22 -0.94 0.16 7.09
C VAL A 22 0.20 1.17 6.93
N ARG A 23 1.44 0.70 7.08
CA ARG A 23 2.65 1.49 6.81
C ARG A 23 3.55 0.75 5.84
N PHE A 24 3.91 1.42 4.76
CA PHE A 24 4.86 0.99 3.76
C PHE A 24 6.23 1.61 4.09
N VAL A 25 7.28 0.81 4.02
CA VAL A 25 8.64 1.22 4.38
C VAL A 25 9.60 0.73 3.30
N ALA A 26 10.42 1.64 2.77
CA ALA A 26 11.53 1.33 1.87
C ALA A 26 12.85 1.56 2.62
N TYR A 27 13.74 0.57 2.53
CA TYR A 27 15.11 0.63 3.04
C TYR A 27 16.06 0.75 1.83
N ASP A 28 16.33 1.99 1.39
CA ASP A 28 17.08 2.28 0.15
C ASP A 28 18.45 1.60 0.13
N ASN A 29 19.11 1.57 1.27
CA ASN A 29 20.43 0.96 1.47
C ASN A 29 20.44 -0.57 1.39
N LEU A 30 19.27 -1.22 1.54
CA LEU A 30 19.12 -2.68 1.50
C LEU A 30 18.33 -3.15 0.27
N ASN A 31 17.82 -2.22 -0.54
CA ASN A 31 16.84 -2.51 -1.59
C ASN A 31 15.73 -3.45 -1.10
N ALA A 32 15.22 -3.17 0.10
CA ALA A 32 14.24 -3.99 0.79
C ALA A 32 12.99 -3.17 1.11
N TYR A 33 11.83 -3.80 0.97
CA TYR A 33 10.54 -3.18 1.20
C TYR A 33 9.76 -3.97 2.23
N LYS A 34 8.99 -3.25 3.04
CA LYS A 34 8.25 -3.81 4.16
C LYS A 34 6.89 -3.17 4.27
N ILE A 35 5.88 -4.00 4.50
CA ILE A 35 4.51 -3.57 4.80
C ILE A 35 4.21 -3.94 6.24
N VAL A 36 3.73 -2.99 7.03
CA VAL A 36 3.42 -3.13 8.45
C VAL A 36 1.95 -2.83 8.68
N PHE A 37 1.21 -3.83 9.15
CA PHE A 37 -0.19 -3.71 9.57
C PHE A 37 -0.23 -3.47 11.06
N ARG A 38 -0.96 -2.44 11.47
CA ARG A 38 -1.20 -2.13 12.88
C ARG A 38 -2.68 -2.38 13.17
N SER A 39 -2.97 -2.98 14.31
CA SER A 39 -4.31 -3.01 14.87
C SER A 39 -4.22 -2.51 16.30
N CYS A 40 -5.25 -1.77 16.72
CA CYS A 40 -5.42 -1.31 18.08
C CYS A 40 -6.79 -1.79 18.55
N GLU A 41 -6.82 -2.87 19.33
CA GLU A 41 -8.02 -3.31 20.02
C GLU A 41 -7.83 -3.02 21.50
N SER A 42 -8.64 -2.10 22.04
CA SER A 42 -8.83 -1.90 23.49
C SER A 42 -7.55 -2.02 24.33
N CYS A 43 -6.55 -1.18 24.01
CA CYS A 43 -5.23 -1.05 24.66
C CYS A 43 -4.12 -2.04 24.24
N VAL A 44 -4.36 -2.96 23.30
CA VAL A 44 -3.31 -3.85 22.75
C VAL A 44 -2.92 -3.40 21.35
N HIS A 45 -1.63 -3.08 21.18
CA HIS A 45 -1.04 -2.81 19.87
C HIS A 45 -0.53 -4.11 19.25
N ILE A 46 -1.22 -4.58 18.21
CA ILE A 46 -0.78 -5.71 17.41
C ILE A 46 -0.16 -5.17 16.13
N SER A 47 1.09 -5.57 15.84
CA SER A 47 1.72 -5.26 14.56
C SER A 47 2.15 -6.53 13.85
N GLN A 48 1.67 -6.74 12.62
CA GLN A 48 2.15 -7.76 11.71
C GLN A 48 2.94 -7.10 10.59
N SER A 49 3.97 -7.77 10.07
CA SER A 49 4.73 -7.21 8.96
C SER A 49 5.32 -8.25 8.04
N ASN A 50 5.31 -7.97 6.74
CA ASN A 50 5.91 -8.79 5.71
C ASN A 50 6.96 -7.99 4.95
N PHE A 51 8.09 -8.64 4.67
CA PHE A 51 9.02 -8.16 3.65
C PHE A 51 8.51 -8.61 2.30
N VAL A 52 8.58 -7.72 1.33
CA VAL A 52 8.04 -7.96 -0.01
C VAL A 52 9.00 -7.37 -1.03
N LYS A 53 9.10 -8.01 -2.19
CA LYS A 53 9.73 -7.40 -3.34
C LYS A 53 8.68 -6.77 -4.26
N PRO A 54 8.99 -5.66 -4.94
CA PRO A 54 8.06 -4.98 -5.83
C PRO A 54 7.44 -5.90 -6.90
N ASP A 55 8.20 -6.86 -7.42
CA ASP A 55 7.78 -7.83 -8.43
C ASP A 55 6.91 -8.99 -7.89
N GLU A 56 6.79 -9.12 -6.56
CA GLU A 56 5.89 -10.08 -5.90
C GLU A 56 4.48 -9.50 -5.69
N LEU A 57 4.28 -8.22 -6.01
CA LEU A 57 3.01 -7.50 -5.89
C LEU A 57 2.32 -7.41 -7.26
N GLU A 58 1.07 -7.82 -7.29
CA GLU A 58 0.18 -7.68 -8.43
C GLU A 58 -0.72 -6.46 -8.25
N HIS A 59 -0.90 -5.71 -9.35
CA HIS A 59 -1.81 -4.58 -9.41
C HIS A 59 -3.19 -5.04 -9.87
N SER A 60 -4.23 -4.62 -9.15
CA SER A 60 -5.61 -4.88 -9.55
C SER A 60 -6.54 -3.77 -9.09
N VAL A 61 -7.82 -3.88 -9.44
CA VAL A 61 -8.89 -3.03 -8.92
C VAL A 61 -9.88 -3.89 -8.18
N SER A 62 -10.47 -3.35 -7.11
CA SER A 62 -11.63 -3.96 -6.47
C SER A 62 -12.72 -2.93 -6.24
N VAL A 63 -13.95 -3.43 -6.21
CA VAL A 63 -15.11 -2.68 -5.77
C VAL A 63 -15.11 -2.72 -4.24
N TRP A 64 -15.15 -1.56 -3.59
CA TRP A 64 -15.28 -1.50 -2.14
C TRP A 64 -16.74 -1.32 -1.73
N GLY A 65 -17.25 -2.24 -0.90
CA GLY A 65 -18.62 -2.21 -0.42
C GLY A 65 -19.64 -2.61 -1.49
N SER A 66 -20.89 -2.19 -1.32
CA SER A 66 -21.99 -2.53 -2.24
C SER A 66 -22.08 -1.63 -3.48
N ASN A 67 -21.18 -0.64 -3.62
CA ASN A 67 -21.27 0.37 -4.68
C ASN A 67 -20.41 -0.06 -5.88
N THR A 68 -21.02 -0.57 -6.94
CA THR A 68 -20.29 -1.17 -8.08
C THR A 68 -19.55 -0.17 -8.98
N THR A 69 -19.73 1.14 -8.73
CA THR A 69 -19.14 2.22 -9.51
C THR A 69 -17.75 2.63 -9.04
N ASP A 70 -17.45 2.45 -7.75
CA ASP A 70 -16.24 2.99 -7.15
C ASP A 70 -15.14 1.93 -7.14
N LEU A 71 -14.21 2.08 -8.08
CA LEU A 71 -13.07 1.18 -8.25
C LEU A 71 -11.86 1.72 -7.51
N PHE A 72 -11.30 0.89 -6.63
CA PHE A 72 -10.14 1.23 -5.82
C PHE A 72 -8.92 0.39 -6.23
N PRO A 73 -7.72 0.98 -6.30
CA PRO A 73 -6.49 0.23 -6.54
C PRO A 73 -6.26 -0.80 -5.43
N VAL A 74 -5.75 -1.96 -5.82
CA VAL A 74 -5.37 -3.05 -4.91
C VAL A 74 -3.96 -3.52 -5.27
N LEU A 75 -3.13 -3.71 -4.25
CA LEU A 75 -1.88 -4.45 -4.35
C LEU A 75 -2.04 -5.78 -3.61
N SER A 76 -1.79 -6.89 -4.29
CA SER A 76 -1.92 -8.24 -3.73
C SER A 76 -0.69 -9.09 -3.97
N SER A 77 -0.43 -10.05 -3.09
CA SER A 77 0.55 -11.11 -3.31
C SER A 77 -0.04 -12.43 -2.84
N ALA A 78 -0.32 -13.33 -3.79
CA ALA A 78 -0.83 -14.66 -3.49
C ALA A 78 0.18 -15.50 -2.68
N GLN A 79 1.48 -15.25 -2.88
CA GLN A 79 2.55 -15.96 -2.17
C GLN A 79 2.58 -15.61 -0.68
N LEU A 80 2.19 -14.38 -0.33
CA LEU A 80 2.23 -13.85 1.03
C LEU A 80 0.86 -13.80 1.71
N ASP A 81 -0.19 -14.30 1.05
CA ASP A 81 -1.60 -14.16 1.48
C ASP A 81 -1.92 -12.70 1.88
N LEU A 82 -1.50 -11.77 1.03
CA LEU A 82 -1.50 -10.34 1.31
C LEU A 82 -2.41 -9.62 0.31
N THR A 83 -3.29 -8.75 0.79
CA THR A 83 -4.08 -7.83 -0.04
C THR A 83 -4.18 -6.47 0.64
N VAL A 84 -3.88 -5.41 -0.09
CA VAL A 84 -3.97 -4.02 0.37
C VAL A 84 -4.76 -3.19 -0.61
N SER A 85 -5.92 -2.71 -0.18
CA SER A 85 -6.79 -1.82 -0.94
C SER A 85 -6.52 -0.36 -0.59
N PHE A 86 -6.51 0.50 -1.60
CA PHE A 86 -6.24 1.93 -1.45
C PHE A 86 -7.50 2.75 -1.66
N HIS A 87 -7.97 3.45 -0.64
CA HIS A 87 -9.11 4.37 -0.77
C HIS A 87 -8.78 5.65 -1.58
N SER A 88 -7.52 5.90 -1.86
CA SER A 88 -7.05 7.06 -2.61
C SER A 88 -6.10 6.61 -3.71
N PHE A 89 -6.35 7.09 -4.92
CA PHE A 89 -5.47 6.88 -6.06
C PHE A 89 -4.08 7.50 -5.83
N ASP A 90 -4.01 8.67 -5.18
CA ASP A 90 -2.73 9.31 -4.84
C ASP A 90 -1.92 8.45 -3.86
N ALA A 91 -2.58 7.79 -2.91
CA ALA A 91 -1.92 6.89 -1.98
C ALA A 91 -1.32 5.67 -2.70
N TYR A 92 -2.01 5.14 -3.70
CA TYR A 92 -1.50 4.08 -4.56
C TYR A 92 -0.26 4.53 -5.35
N LEU A 93 -0.29 5.72 -5.97
CA LEU A 93 0.85 6.27 -6.71
C LEU A 93 2.07 6.51 -5.80
N GLN A 94 1.86 7.05 -4.60
CA GLN A 94 2.93 7.27 -3.63
C GLN A 94 3.57 5.96 -3.16
N VAL A 95 2.79 4.89 -2.99
CA VAL A 95 3.35 3.56 -2.69
C VAL A 95 4.14 3.01 -3.87
N CYS A 96 3.64 3.18 -5.10
CA CYS A 96 4.37 2.75 -6.29
C CYS A 96 5.72 3.48 -6.40
N GLU A 97 5.74 4.81 -6.21
CA GLU A 97 6.97 5.60 -6.19
C GLU A 97 7.91 5.13 -5.07
N LEU A 98 7.40 4.95 -3.85
CA LEU A 98 8.19 4.49 -2.70
C LEU A 98 8.87 3.14 -2.98
N PHE A 99 8.19 2.23 -3.68
CA PHE A 99 8.68 0.88 -3.98
C PHE A 99 9.38 0.78 -5.34
N ASN A 100 9.56 1.91 -6.06
CA ASN A 100 10.03 1.96 -7.45
C ASN A 100 9.25 1.01 -8.40
N MET A 101 7.95 0.87 -8.17
CA MET A 101 7.03 0.11 -9.00
C MET A 101 6.47 0.99 -10.12
N ILE A 102 6.28 0.41 -11.30
CA ILE A 102 5.56 1.07 -12.39
C ILE A 102 4.06 0.90 -12.12
N PRO A 103 3.27 1.98 -11.99
CA PRO A 103 1.82 1.86 -11.86
C PRO A 103 1.19 1.15 -13.06
N ASP A 104 0.21 0.29 -12.80
CA ASP A 104 -0.51 -0.41 -13.86
C ASP A 104 -1.50 0.54 -14.56
N PHE A 105 -1.39 0.62 -15.88
CA PHE A 105 -2.17 1.54 -16.68
C PHE A 105 -3.68 1.26 -16.65
N GLU A 106 -4.11 0.00 -16.58
CA GLU A 106 -5.52 -0.36 -16.52
C GLU A 106 -6.11 -0.02 -15.14
N VAL A 107 -5.34 -0.18 -14.06
CA VAL A 107 -5.71 0.31 -12.71
C VAL A 107 -5.89 1.81 -12.72
N VAL A 108 -4.89 2.54 -13.25
CA VAL A 108 -4.92 4.01 -13.36
C VAL A 108 -6.16 4.48 -14.12
N ARG A 109 -6.44 3.89 -15.29
CA ARG A 109 -7.59 4.26 -16.12
C ARG A 109 -8.92 3.98 -15.42
N SER A 110 -9.04 2.82 -14.77
CA SER A 110 -10.29 2.38 -14.15
C SER A 110 -10.68 3.26 -12.96
N CYS A 111 -9.70 3.63 -12.12
CA CYS A 111 -9.94 4.51 -10.98
C CYS A 111 -10.15 5.97 -11.39
N ALA A 112 -9.48 6.45 -12.45
CA ALA A 112 -9.67 7.81 -12.95
C ALA A 112 -11.06 8.02 -13.59
N ARG A 113 -11.65 6.98 -14.19
CA ARG A 113 -13.00 7.04 -14.78
C ARG A 113 -14.11 7.25 -13.74
N SER A 114 -14.03 6.56 -12.60
CA SER A 114 -14.99 6.74 -11.49
C SER A 114 -15.06 8.20 -11.03
N SER A 115 -13.93 8.91 -10.95
CA SER A 115 -13.90 10.33 -10.56
C SER A 115 -14.47 11.29 -11.63
N LEU A 116 -14.58 10.87 -12.89
CA LEU A 116 -15.12 11.68 -13.99
C LEU A 116 -16.62 11.48 -14.19
N ASP A 117 -17.13 10.27 -13.93
CA ASP A 117 -18.57 9.99 -13.99
C ASP A 117 -19.34 10.74 -12.87
N ASP A 118 -18.69 11.05 -11.74
CA ASP A 118 -19.24 11.91 -10.67
C ASP A 118 -19.38 13.40 -11.05
N LEU A 119 -18.73 13.85 -12.14
CA LEU A 119 -18.84 15.23 -12.64
C LEU A 119 -19.92 15.41 -13.71
N GLY A 120 -20.60 14.33 -14.10
CA GLY A 120 -21.63 14.31 -15.15
C GLY A 120 -23.08 14.28 -14.66
N ALA A 121 -23.30 14.29 -13.35
CA ALA A 121 -24.63 14.27 -12.74
C ALA A 121 -25.04 15.67 -12.24
N GLU A 122 -25.29 16.59 -13.17
CA GLU A 122 -26.16 17.76 -12.94
C GLU A 122 -27.40 17.68 -13.83
#